data_AF-A0A2I9CVL8-F1
#
_entry.id   AF-A0A2I9CVL8-F1
#
_cell.length_a   1.000
_cell.length_b   1.000
_cell.length_c   1.000
_cell.angle_alpha   90.00
_cell.angle_beta   90.00
_cell.angle_gamma   90.00
#
_symmetry.space_group_name_H-M   'P 1'
#
loop_
_entity.id
_entity.type
_entity.pdbx_description
1 polymer ?
#
loop_
_entity_poly.entity_id
_entity_poly.type
_entity_poly.pdbx_seq_one_letter_code
_entity_poly.pdbx_strand_id
1 'polypeptide(L)' 'MAVQDPLALHLARRARNLALDALNVEDADPETLRDFARAVLLELAALGLVRGGEEVGCWTAPRVPGH' A
#
# COMPACT_ATOMS: atom_id res chain seq x y z
N MET A 1 11.83 -22.15 -8.35
CA MET A 1 11.56 -20.83 -8.98
C MET A 1 11.06 -19.93 -7.89
N ALA A 2 11.78 -18.86 -7.54
CA ALA A 2 11.29 -17.91 -6.55
C ALA A 2 10.00 -17.30 -7.11
N VAL A 3 8.86 -17.65 -6.51
CA VAL A 3 7.60 -16.96 -6.78
C VAL A 3 7.90 -15.49 -6.53
N GLN A 4 7.87 -14.68 -7.59
CA GLN A 4 8.07 -13.25 -7.47
C GLN A 4 6.94 -12.76 -6.56
N ASP A 5 7.30 -12.38 -5.34
CA ASP A 5 6.35 -11.90 -4.36
C ASP A 5 5.65 -10.66 -4.95
N PRO A 6 4.32 -10.72 -5.15
CA PRO A 6 3.60 -9.66 -5.85
C PRO A 6 3.71 -8.32 -5.10
N LEU A 7 3.84 -8.35 -3.78
CA LEU A 7 4.11 -7.19 -2.94
C LEU A 7 5.52 -6.63 -3.24
N ALA A 8 6.56 -7.45 -3.30
CA ALA A 8 7.91 -7.00 -3.67
C ALA A 8 7.95 -6.31 -5.04
N LEU A 9 7.24 -6.84 -6.04
CA LEU A 9 7.15 -6.20 -7.37
C LEU A 9 6.37 -4.87 -7.31
N HIS A 10 5.30 -4.80 -6.54
CA HIS A 10 4.52 -3.58 -6.35
C HIS A 10 5.36 -2.48 -5.68
N LEU A 11 6.06 -2.81 -4.59
CA LEU A 11 6.93 -1.89 -3.87
C LEU A 11 8.08 -1.38 -4.74
N ALA A 12 8.70 -2.27 -5.53
CA ALA A 12 9.76 -1.88 -6.46
C ALA A 12 9.25 -0.91 -7.55
N ARG A 13 8.02 -1.11 -8.04
CA ARG A 13 7.38 -0.17 -8.99
C ARG A 13 7.09 1.18 -8.34
N ARG A 14 6.58 1.19 -7.10
CA ARG A 14 6.28 2.44 -6.38
C ARG A 14 7.55 3.24 -6.10
N ALA A 15 8.62 2.58 -5.65
CA ALA A 15 9.92 3.22 -5.42
C ALA A 15 10.44 3.89 -6.71
N ARG A 16 10.41 3.18 -7.85
CA ARG A 16 10.80 3.73 -9.16
C ARG A 16 9.96 4.94 -9.59
N ASN A 17 8.64 4.90 -9.39
CA ASN A 17 7.77 6.02 -9.75
C ASN A 17 8.07 7.27 -8.93
N LEU A 18 8.56 7.09 -7.70
CA LEU A 18 8.98 8.16 -6.79
C LEU A 18 10.46 8.54 -6.95
N ALA A 19 11.16 7.94 -7.92
CA ALA A 19 12.60 8.05 -8.08
C ALA A 19 13.39 7.73 -6.78
N LEU A 20 12.84 6.87 -5.93
CA LEU A 20 13.44 6.45 -4.66
C LEU A 20 14.26 5.18 -4.83
N ASP A 21 15.45 5.18 -4.24
CA ASP A 21 16.30 4.01 -4.09
C ASP A 21 17.13 4.09 -2.80
N ALA A 22 17.77 2.98 -2.42
CA ALA A 22 18.50 2.87 -1.16
C ALA A 22 19.67 3.86 -1.03
N LEU A 23 20.22 4.35 -2.15
CA LEU A 23 21.34 5.29 -2.17
C LEU A 23 20.89 6.74 -2.07
N ASN A 24 19.62 7.05 -2.33
CA ASN A 24 19.11 8.42 -2.38
C ASN A 24 18.11 8.74 -1.25
N VAL A 25 17.80 7.76 -0.41
CA VAL A 25 16.80 7.87 0.66
C VAL A 25 17.12 8.98 1.67
N GLU A 26 18.40 9.25 1.92
CA GLU A 26 18.83 10.28 2.88
C GLU A 26 18.66 11.71 2.33
N ASP A 27 18.76 11.87 1.02
CA ASP A 27 18.61 13.16 0.31
C ASP A 27 17.20 13.36 -0.27
N ALA A 28 16.35 12.33 -0.21
CA ALA A 28 15.02 12.36 -0.79
C ALA A 28 14.09 13.31 -0.04
N ASP A 29 13.16 13.92 -0.77
CA ASP A 29 12.17 14.82 -0.19
C ASP A 29 11.33 14.09 0.87
N PRO A 30 11.12 14.67 2.08
CA PRO A 30 10.37 14.02 3.14
C PRO A 30 8.92 13.72 2.78
N GLU A 31 8.29 14.50 1.89
CA GLU A 31 6.97 14.20 1.36
C GLU A 31 6.99 12.93 0.50
N THR A 32 8.04 12.76 -0.31
CA THR A 32 8.25 11.58 -1.15
C THR A 32 8.46 10.32 -0.30
N LEU A 33 9.23 10.42 0.78
CA LEU A 33 9.41 9.35 1.76
C LEU A 33 8.09 8.99 2.46
N ARG A 34 7.29 10.00 2.85
CA ARG A 34 5.98 9.80 3.47
C ARG A 34 4.99 9.13 2.51
N ASP A 35 5.00 9.49 1.23
CA ASP A 35 4.14 8.87 0.23
C ASP A 35 4.48 7.39 0.04
N PHE A 36 5.77 7.07 -0.06
CA PHE A 36 6.23 5.68 -0.13
C PHE A 36 5.85 4.89 1.13
N ALA A 37 6.10 5.45 2.32
CA ALA A 37 5.75 4.80 3.58
C ALA A 37 4.24 4.57 3.72
N ARG A 38 3.42 5.54 3.29
CA ARG A 38 1.95 5.39 3.26
C ARG A 38 1.53 4.24 2.35
N ALA A 39 2.08 4.16 1.14
CA ALA A 39 1.77 3.08 0.21
C ALA A 39 2.13 1.70 0.81
N VAL A 40 3.32 1.57 1.41
CA VAL A 40 3.75 0.33 2.09
C VAL A 40 2.78 -0.06 3.20
N LEU A 41 2.39 0.89 4.06
CA LEU A 41 1.48 0.63 5.17
C LEU A 41 0.08 0.23 4.70
N LEU A 42 -0.41 0.79 3.59
CA LEU A 42 -1.69 0.40 2.99
C LEU A 42 -1.65 -1.03 2.46
N GLU A 43 -0.59 -1.41 1.74
CA GLU A 43 -0.45 -2.78 1.23
C GLU A 43 -0.31 -3.79 2.38
N LEU A 44 0.50 -3.48 3.40
CA LEU A 44 0.63 -4.31 4.59
C LEU A 44 -0.70 -4.43 5.36
N ALA A 45 -1.50 -3.37 5.38
CA ALA A 45 -2.83 -3.38 5.99
C ALA A 45 -3.82 -4.25 5.20
N ALA A 46 -3.80 -4.18 3.87
CA ALA A 46 -4.60 -5.04 3.00
C ALA A 46 -4.25 -6.52 3.16
N LEU A 47 -2.99 -6.83 3.48
CA LEU A 47 -2.53 -8.17 3.83
C LEU A 47 -2.84 -8.58 5.29
N GLY A 48 -3.42 -7.69 6.10
CA GLY A 48 -3.73 -7.92 7.52
C GLY A 48 -2.49 -7.97 8.43
N LEU A 49 -1.33 -7.52 7.95
CA LEU A 49 -0.06 -7.56 8.68
C LEU A 49 0.14 -6.35 9.60
N VAL A 50 -0.47 -5.22 9.26
CA VAL A 50 -0.49 -4.02 10.10
C VAL A 50 -1.92 -3.51 10.26
N ARG A 51 -2.12 -2.65 11.25
CA ARG A 51 -3.42 -2.03 11.51
C ARG A 51 -3.73 -1.03 10.37
N GLY A 52 -4.57 -1.45 9.43
CA GLY A 52 -5.17 -0.56 8.45
C GLY A 52 -6.12 0.39 9.16
N GLY A 53 -5.89 1.69 9.00
CA GLY A 53 -6.87 2.71 9.40
C GLY A 53 -8.07 2.68 8.46
N GLU A 54 -8.82 1.59 8.45
CA GLU A 54 -10.14 1.53 7.86
C GLU A 54 -11.03 0.71 8.79
N GLU A 55 -11.87 1.41 9.55
CA GLU A 55 -13.16 0.84 9.92
C GLU A 55 -13.81 0.42 8.60
N VAL A 56 -13.91 -0.89 8.38
CA VAL A 56 -14.65 -1.46 7.28
C VAL A 56 -16.10 -1.03 7.46
N GLY A 57 -16.45 0.14 6.91
CA GLY A 57 -17.82 0.52 6.63
C GLY A 57 -18.36 -0.54 5.67
N CYS A 58 -18.98 -1.55 6.24
CA CYS A 58 -19.49 -2.75 5.58
C CYS A 58 -20.28 -2.36 4.32
N TRP A 59 -19.67 -2.53 3.14
CA TRP A 59 -20.32 -2.25 1.85
C TRP A 59 -21.37 -3.30 1.45
N THR A 60 -21.85 -4.13 2.38
CA THR A 60 -23.11 -4.86 2.20
C THR A 60 -24.27 -3.96 2.56
N ALA A 61 -24.67 -3.07 1.65
CA ALA A 61 -26.02 -2.54 1.67
C ALA A 61 -27.00 -3.71 1.43
N PRO A 62 -27.94 -4.00 2.33
CA PRO A 62 -28.95 -5.02 2.09
C PRO A 62 -29.76 -4.63 0.85
N ARG A 63 -29.88 -5.53 -0.13
CA ARG A 63 -30.84 -5.35 -1.23
C ARG A 63 -32.23 -5.37 -0.60
N VAL A 64 -32.89 -4.22 -0.57
CA VAL A 64 -34.27 -4.10 -0.09
C VAL A 64 -35.14 -5.03 -0.95
N PRO A 65 -35.85 -6.01 -0.39
CA PRO A 65 -36.79 -6.81 -1.17
C PRO A 65 -38.01 -5.93 -1.44
N GLY A 66 -38.12 -5.43 -2.68
CA GLY A 66 -39.35 -4.82 -3.18
C GLY A 66 -40.35 -5.94 -3.47
N HIS A 67 -41.47 -5.89 -2.76
CA HIS A 67 -42.65 -6.75 -2.92
C HIS A 67 -43.63 -6.15 -3.94
#